data_AF-A0A844T276-F1
#
_entry.id   AF-A0A844T276-F1
#
_cell.length_a   1.000
_cell.length_b   1.000
_cell.length_c   1.000
_cell.angle_alpha   90.00
_cell.angle_beta   90.00
_cell.angle_gamma   90.00
#
_symmetry.space_group_name_H-M   'P 1'
#
loop_
_entity.id
_entity.type
_entity.pdbx_description
1 polymer ?
#
loop_
_entity_poly.entity_id
_entity_poly.type
_entity_poly.pdbx_seq_one_letter_code
_entity_poly.pdbx_strand_id
1 'polypeptide(L)'
;MRLYTLLRVLVVLAAAVLLASQPAWATKRVALVVGNSNYQNAPLLPNPANDATAIAATLKGAGFDLVESRLNLTSSDMRRALRDFADQARDADIAIVYYAGHGIEIDGTNYLIPTDARLERDTDIYDEAFSLDRVLLAIEPAKQLRVVIVDACRNNPFADTMKRTVASRAISRGLARVEPAVSNTLIAFAAKAGLTALDGNSKNSPYATALVKYIAKPGLDLRRAFGFVRDDVLQATGNRQEPYVYGSLGGEDVALVPKAEEPAPPPANASSEIRRDYELALQVGNKAAMSAFLAQHPDGYYANLAKLQLNQIDAEDARVTATRKAQEAEQQKARLASEGAQRAEQEKAAADFKAAEDARIAAERTKQAAQDQAAEAERKRTASQTSTVAMLSANGPAPDSAKPDSIATAAPSPNSEGAKVAALNTAPPQEDIAKSVQSELSRVGCFTGSIDGEWNAASRRSLTLFNRHAGTKFDVKLASLDALDAIKLKPARVCPLICEHGYKADGDQCRKVTCAEGSFLNEDNECEKRRGKKPVAKRYMDERPSRADRPVRERPEPQADTPRRQATARPSGGSGQIVCDAYLCRPVRRGCHLDYRGGGGPGGGTGNVEVCN
;
A
#
# COMPACT_ATOMS: atom_id res chain seq x y z
N MET A 1 36.52 19.43 42.22
CA MET A 1 35.53 18.70 41.40
C MET A 1 34.56 19.61 40.65
N ARG A 2 33.65 20.37 41.28
CA ARG A 2 32.58 21.13 40.59
C ARG A 2 33.02 22.02 39.41
N LEU A 3 34.19 22.67 39.49
CA LEU A 3 34.71 23.51 38.40
C LEU A 3 35.10 22.71 37.15
N TYR A 4 35.62 21.49 37.32
CA TYR A 4 36.01 20.60 36.21
C TYR A 4 34.80 19.98 35.50
N THR A 5 33.71 19.70 36.22
CA THR A 5 32.45 19.28 35.58
C THR A 5 31.78 20.42 34.81
N LEU A 6 31.77 21.64 35.37
CA LEU A 6 31.29 22.83 34.63
C LEU A 6 32.08 23.09 33.34
N LEU A 7 33.42 23.00 33.40
CA LEU A 7 34.26 23.18 32.21
C LEU A 7 34.00 22.11 31.14
N ARG A 8 33.83 20.83 31.54
CA ARG A 8 33.48 19.75 30.60
C ARG A 8 32.10 19.95 29.96
N VAL A 9 31.10 20.38 30.73
CA VAL A 9 29.76 20.66 30.19
C VAL A 9 29.81 21.81 29.18
N LEU A 10 30.55 22.89 29.47
CA LEU A 10 30.74 24.01 28.54
C LEU A 10 31.46 23.60 27.25
N VAL A 11 32.50 22.77 27.33
CA VAL A 11 33.22 22.27 26.13
C VAL A 11 32.33 21.36 25.28
N VAL A 12 31.51 20.48 25.91
CA VAL A 12 30.55 19.64 25.18
C VAL A 12 29.45 20.48 24.52
N LEU A 13 28.95 21.52 25.18
CA LEU A 13 27.98 22.47 24.61
C LEU A 13 28.57 23.26 23.44
N ALA A 14 29.80 23.77 23.58
CA ALA A 14 30.49 24.48 22.49
C ALA A 14 30.75 23.56 21.28
N ALA A 15 31.17 22.30 21.52
CA ALA A 15 31.34 21.31 20.47
C ALA A 15 30.00 20.96 19.78
N ALA A 16 28.90 20.83 20.54
CA ALA A 16 27.57 20.58 19.97
C ALA A 16 27.09 21.75 19.10
N VAL A 17 27.33 23.01 19.50
CA VAL A 17 27.02 24.19 18.68
C VAL A 17 27.88 24.23 17.40
N LEU A 18 29.16 23.90 17.49
CA LEU A 18 30.07 23.82 16.32
C LEU A 18 29.72 22.67 15.36
N LEU A 19 29.20 21.56 15.86
CA LEU A 19 28.71 20.43 15.05
C LEU A 19 27.34 20.73 14.41
N ALA A 20 26.49 21.53 15.06
CA ALA A 20 25.23 22.01 14.49
C ALA A 20 25.40 23.12 13.44
N SER A 21 26.56 23.80 13.43
CA SER A 21 26.91 24.83 12.44
C SER A 21 27.78 24.28 11.30
N GLN A 22 27.38 23.15 10.70
CA GLN A 22 27.83 22.83 9.34
C GLN A 22 27.34 23.95 8.40
N PRO A 23 28.18 24.48 7.49
CA PRO A 23 27.66 25.31 6.43
C PRO A 23 26.77 24.42 5.57
N ALA A 24 25.45 24.66 5.59
CA ALA A 24 24.61 24.19 4.51
C ALA A 24 25.22 24.75 3.22
N TRP A 25 25.78 23.89 2.37
CA TRP A 25 26.27 24.28 1.05
C TRP A 25 25.07 24.71 0.22
N ALA A 26 24.71 25.98 0.34
CA ALA A 26 23.65 26.60 -0.43
C ALA A 26 24.06 26.54 -1.91
N THR A 27 23.41 25.62 -2.63
CA THR A 27 23.48 25.48 -4.09
C THR A 27 23.32 26.86 -4.71
N LYS A 28 24.35 27.40 -5.37
CA LYS A 28 24.28 28.76 -5.92
C LYS A 28 23.42 28.75 -7.17
N ARG A 29 22.27 29.44 -7.13
CA ARG A 29 21.23 29.44 -8.16
C ARG A 29 21.12 30.83 -8.79
N VAL A 30 21.43 30.93 -10.08
CA VAL A 30 21.39 32.18 -10.84
C VAL A 30 20.39 32.13 -11.99
N ALA A 31 19.72 33.25 -12.26
CA ALA A 31 18.79 33.37 -13.38
C ALA A 31 18.90 34.72 -14.09
N LEU A 32 18.87 34.69 -15.42
CA LEU A 32 18.69 35.84 -16.29
C LEU A 32 17.31 35.76 -16.93
N VAL A 33 16.52 36.81 -16.80
CA VAL A 33 15.13 36.88 -17.26
C VAL A 33 14.97 38.08 -18.19
N VAL A 34 14.77 37.83 -19.48
CA VAL A 34 14.68 38.85 -20.53
C VAL A 34 13.26 38.91 -21.08
N GLY A 35 12.64 40.10 -21.09
CA GLY A 35 11.34 40.35 -21.69
C GLY A 35 11.38 41.49 -22.70
N ASN A 36 11.27 41.17 -23.99
CA ASN A 36 11.29 42.15 -25.08
C ASN A 36 9.88 42.35 -25.65
N SER A 37 9.33 43.55 -25.44
CA SER A 37 7.98 43.98 -25.84
C SER A 37 7.98 45.13 -26.84
N ASN A 38 8.86 46.12 -26.64
CA ASN A 38 8.86 47.40 -27.35
C ASN A 38 9.87 47.38 -28.51
N TYR A 39 9.53 46.68 -29.59
CA TYR A 39 10.33 46.62 -30.80
C TYR A 39 10.25 47.92 -31.61
N GLN A 40 11.37 48.35 -32.17
CA GLN A 40 11.45 49.55 -33.02
C GLN A 40 11.02 49.28 -34.45
N ASN A 41 11.35 48.11 -34.99
CA ASN A 41 11.16 47.75 -36.41
C ASN A 41 10.33 46.47 -36.62
N ALA A 42 9.68 45.96 -35.57
CA ALA A 42 8.80 44.79 -35.60
C ALA A 42 7.53 45.05 -34.77
N PRO A 43 6.46 44.22 -34.91
CA PRO A 43 5.24 44.38 -34.12
C PRO A 43 5.52 44.30 -32.62
N LEU A 44 4.88 45.17 -31.83
CA LEU A 44 5.02 45.14 -30.37
C LEU A 44 4.31 43.91 -29.79
N LEU A 45 4.84 43.39 -28.69
CA LEU A 45 4.27 42.28 -27.92
C LEU A 45 3.90 42.79 -26.51
N PRO A 46 2.62 42.78 -26.09
CA PRO A 46 2.23 43.37 -24.81
C PRO A 46 2.65 42.55 -23.59
N ASN A 47 2.74 41.22 -23.70
CA ASN A 47 2.93 40.35 -22.52
C ASN A 47 4.38 40.01 -22.10
N PRO A 48 5.42 39.97 -22.95
CA PRO A 48 6.78 39.59 -22.55
C PRO A 48 7.36 40.35 -21.34
N ALA A 49 7.04 41.63 -21.19
CA ALA A 49 7.45 42.41 -20.01
C ALA A 49 6.73 41.97 -18.72
N ASN A 50 5.44 41.62 -18.80
CA ASN A 50 4.66 41.07 -17.68
C ASN A 50 5.15 39.66 -17.32
N ASP A 51 5.40 38.84 -18.33
CA ASP A 51 5.88 37.46 -18.19
C ASP A 51 7.26 37.41 -17.54
N ALA A 52 8.22 38.20 -18.05
CA ALA A 52 9.54 38.34 -17.44
C ALA A 52 9.46 38.87 -16.00
N THR A 53 8.53 39.78 -15.69
CA THR A 53 8.32 40.26 -14.31
C THR A 53 7.78 39.15 -13.40
N ALA A 54 6.81 38.37 -13.88
CA ALA A 54 6.20 37.27 -13.11
C ALA A 54 7.17 36.10 -12.88
N ILE A 55 7.94 35.71 -13.90
CA ILE A 55 8.97 34.67 -13.80
C ILE A 55 10.11 35.11 -12.89
N ALA A 56 10.58 36.36 -13.00
CA ALA A 56 11.60 36.87 -12.08
C ALA A 56 11.13 36.90 -10.62
N ALA A 57 9.87 37.28 -10.35
CA ALA A 57 9.31 37.21 -9.00
C ALA A 57 9.21 35.76 -8.49
N THR A 58 8.81 34.82 -9.36
CA THR A 58 8.69 33.39 -9.04
C THR A 58 10.04 32.76 -8.71
N LEU A 59 11.09 33.05 -9.50
CA LEU A 59 12.45 32.54 -9.24
C LEU A 59 13.08 33.16 -7.99
N LYS A 60 12.79 34.44 -7.68
CA LYS A 60 13.17 35.04 -6.39
C LYS A 60 12.48 34.35 -5.21
N GLY A 61 11.18 34.08 -5.33
CA GLY A 61 10.42 33.30 -4.34
C GLY A 61 10.90 31.85 -4.18
N ALA A 62 11.45 31.25 -5.23
CA ALA A 62 12.12 29.95 -5.21
C ALA A 62 13.48 29.95 -4.47
N GLY A 63 13.98 31.13 -4.09
CA GLY A 63 15.24 31.31 -3.37
C GLY A 63 16.49 31.37 -4.25
N PHE A 64 16.38 31.77 -5.52
CA PHE A 64 17.54 32.02 -6.37
C PHE A 64 18.35 33.20 -5.83
N ASP A 65 19.67 33.03 -5.68
CA ASP A 65 20.59 34.00 -5.10
C ASP A 65 20.70 35.28 -5.96
N LEU A 66 20.68 35.10 -7.28
CA LEU A 66 20.71 36.19 -8.25
C LEU A 66 19.65 35.96 -9.32
N VAL A 67 18.68 36.87 -9.40
CA VAL A 67 17.68 36.90 -10.49
C VAL A 67 17.71 38.28 -11.14
N GLU A 68 18.43 38.35 -12.25
CA GLU A 68 18.58 39.54 -13.07
C GLU A 68 17.43 39.62 -14.07
N SER A 69 16.53 40.60 -13.89
CA SER A 69 15.42 40.85 -14.82
C SER A 69 15.75 42.07 -15.67
N ARG A 70 15.62 41.91 -16.99
CA ARG A 70 15.95 42.93 -17.99
C ARG A 70 14.82 43.01 -19.01
N LEU A 71 14.39 44.24 -19.33
CA LEU A 71 13.29 44.49 -20.24
C LEU A 71 13.76 45.28 -21.46
N ASN A 72 13.19 44.96 -22.62
CA ASN A 72 13.36 45.70 -23.88
C ASN A 72 14.82 45.91 -24.33
N LEU A 73 15.65 44.87 -24.20
CA LEU A 73 17.10 44.97 -24.45
C LEU A 73 17.45 45.26 -25.91
N THR A 74 18.34 46.23 -26.12
CA THR A 74 19.03 46.44 -27.40
C THR A 74 20.04 45.33 -27.68
N SER A 75 20.51 45.24 -28.91
CA SER A 75 21.56 44.32 -29.33
C SER A 75 22.86 44.52 -28.55
N SER A 76 23.15 45.76 -28.15
CA SER A 76 24.31 46.09 -27.33
C SER A 76 24.15 45.62 -25.87
N ASP A 77 22.96 45.79 -25.29
CA ASP A 77 22.66 45.43 -23.91
C ASP A 77 22.45 43.93 -23.72
N MET A 78 21.83 43.25 -24.68
CA MET A 78 21.70 41.79 -24.67
C MET A 78 23.07 41.10 -24.73
N ARG A 79 24.02 41.66 -25.51
CA ARG A 79 25.42 41.20 -25.55
C ARG A 79 26.19 41.48 -24.25
N ARG A 80 25.75 42.46 -23.45
CA ARG A 80 26.29 42.73 -22.11
C ARG A 80 25.68 41.77 -21.11
N ALA A 81 24.36 41.71 -21.00
CA ALA A 81 23.63 40.84 -20.08
C ALA A 81 24.04 39.37 -20.20
N LEU A 82 24.16 38.82 -21.42
CA LEU A 82 24.62 37.43 -21.62
C LEU A 82 26.07 37.19 -21.17
N ARG A 83 26.94 38.20 -21.26
CA ARG A 83 28.34 38.10 -20.84
C ARG A 83 28.46 38.18 -19.32
N ASP A 84 27.83 39.20 -18.74
CA ASP A 84 27.81 39.43 -17.29
C ASP A 84 27.16 38.22 -16.59
N PHE A 85 26.11 37.63 -17.18
CA PHE A 85 25.51 36.39 -16.70
C PHE A 85 26.41 35.16 -16.86
N ALA A 86 27.17 35.04 -17.96
CA ALA A 86 28.11 33.94 -18.15
C ALA A 86 29.25 33.95 -17.11
N ASP A 87 29.69 35.12 -16.68
CA ASP A 87 30.64 35.25 -15.57
C ASP A 87 30.00 34.82 -14.23
N GLN A 88 28.71 35.13 -13.98
CA GLN A 88 27.98 34.67 -12.79
C GLN A 88 27.71 33.15 -12.79
N ALA A 89 27.49 32.56 -13.96
CA ALA A 89 27.18 31.14 -14.14
C ALA A 89 28.36 30.20 -13.78
N ARG A 90 29.62 30.67 -13.86
CA ARG A 90 30.81 29.86 -13.53
C ARG A 90 30.82 29.33 -12.09
N ASP A 91 30.34 30.13 -11.16
CA ASP A 91 30.28 29.74 -9.75
C ASP A 91 28.96 29.04 -9.40
N ALA A 92 27.97 29.09 -10.28
CA ALA A 92 26.63 28.59 -10.05
C ALA A 92 26.52 27.06 -10.24
N ASP A 93 25.69 26.45 -9.41
CA ASP A 93 25.26 25.07 -9.59
C ASP A 93 24.10 24.98 -10.57
N ILE A 94 23.18 25.96 -10.52
CA ILE A 94 22.02 26.05 -11.41
C ILE A 94 22.04 27.40 -12.13
N ALA A 95 21.98 27.38 -13.45
CA ALA A 95 21.79 28.57 -14.28
C ALA A 95 20.53 28.44 -15.15
N ILE A 96 19.66 29.45 -15.07
CA ILE A 96 18.45 29.56 -15.88
C ILE A 96 18.50 30.82 -16.75
N VAL A 97 18.21 30.69 -18.05
CA VAL A 97 17.82 31.84 -18.89
C VAL A 97 16.36 31.70 -19.27
N TYR A 98 15.55 32.71 -18.96
CA TYR A 98 14.20 32.87 -19.53
C TYR A 98 14.22 34.02 -20.53
N TYR A 99 13.69 33.80 -21.73
CA TYR A 99 13.49 34.82 -22.75
C TYR A 99 12.03 34.81 -23.21
N ALA A 100 11.39 35.98 -23.18
CA ALA A 100 10.12 36.24 -23.84
C ALA A 100 10.26 37.34 -24.90
N GLY A 101 9.66 37.14 -26.07
CA GLY A 101 9.70 38.09 -27.18
C GLY A 101 9.61 37.45 -28.57
N HIS A 102 10.05 38.15 -29.61
CA HIS A 102 10.19 37.58 -30.95
C HIS A 102 11.38 36.62 -31.02
N GLY A 103 11.18 35.50 -31.73
CA GLY A 103 12.22 34.56 -32.11
C GLY A 103 11.99 34.10 -33.56
N ILE A 104 13.08 33.80 -34.29
CA ILE A 104 12.99 33.34 -35.68
C ILE A 104 13.92 32.17 -35.94
N GLU A 105 13.58 31.35 -36.92
CA GLU A 105 14.45 30.31 -37.47
C GLU A 105 14.94 30.73 -38.86
N ILE A 106 16.26 30.67 -39.05
CA ILE A 106 16.89 30.77 -40.37
C ILE A 106 17.87 29.61 -40.48
N ASP A 107 17.72 28.81 -41.55
CA ASP A 107 18.64 27.70 -41.87
C ASP A 107 18.83 26.70 -40.71
N GLY A 108 17.72 26.32 -40.07
CA GLY A 108 17.72 25.40 -38.91
C GLY A 108 18.36 25.97 -37.64
N THR A 109 18.72 27.26 -37.60
CA THR A 109 19.30 27.92 -36.43
C THR A 109 18.28 28.89 -35.82
N ASN A 110 18.22 28.89 -34.49
CA ASN A 110 17.26 29.68 -33.71
C ASN A 110 17.86 30.99 -33.24
N TYR A 111 17.18 32.11 -33.50
CA TYR A 111 17.62 33.45 -33.12
C TYR A 111 16.59 34.15 -32.24
N LEU A 112 17.08 34.79 -31.18
CA LEU A 112 16.33 35.69 -30.32
C LEU A 112 16.54 37.13 -30.81
N ILE A 113 15.48 37.93 -30.83
CA ILE A 113 15.45 39.24 -31.47
C ILE A 113 15.49 40.39 -30.44
N PRO A 114 16.53 41.22 -30.44
CA PRO A 114 16.60 42.48 -29.67
C PRO A 114 15.59 43.53 -30.14
N THR A 115 15.32 44.54 -29.31
CA THR A 115 14.31 45.58 -29.62
C THR A 115 14.72 46.57 -30.73
N ASP A 116 16.02 46.72 -30.97
CA ASP A 116 16.60 47.61 -31.99
C ASP A 116 16.87 46.94 -33.35
N ALA A 117 16.70 45.62 -33.45
CA ALA A 117 16.94 44.86 -34.68
C ALA A 117 16.05 45.35 -35.83
N ARG A 118 16.65 45.47 -37.03
CA ARG A 118 16.03 45.92 -38.28
C ARG A 118 15.88 44.79 -39.29
N LEU A 119 16.90 43.92 -39.37
CA LEU A 119 16.96 42.75 -40.23
C LEU A 119 16.56 43.05 -41.69
N GLU A 120 17.16 44.10 -42.26
CA GLU A 120 16.91 44.53 -43.65
C GLU A 120 17.29 43.46 -44.68
N ARG A 121 18.29 42.62 -44.36
CA ARG A 121 18.71 41.45 -45.15
C ARG A 121 18.74 40.19 -44.30
N ASP A 122 18.63 39.05 -44.97
CA ASP A 122 18.82 37.71 -44.38
C ASP A 122 20.22 37.50 -43.76
N THR A 123 21.24 38.25 -44.19
CA THR A 123 22.59 38.22 -43.61
C THR A 123 22.70 38.99 -42.29
N ASP A 124 21.86 40.01 -42.08
CA ASP A 124 22.00 40.93 -40.93
C ASP A 124 21.64 40.22 -39.60
N ILE A 125 21.01 39.05 -39.68
CA ILE A 125 20.70 38.17 -38.55
C ILE A 125 21.93 37.79 -37.72
N TYR A 126 23.11 37.70 -38.34
CA TYR A 126 24.35 37.31 -37.65
C TYR A 126 24.91 38.42 -36.75
N ASP A 127 24.60 39.68 -37.05
CA ASP A 127 25.10 40.86 -36.35
C ASP A 127 24.07 41.46 -35.37
N GLU A 128 22.79 41.46 -35.77
CA GLU A 128 21.67 42.07 -35.05
C GLU A 128 20.89 41.11 -34.14
N ALA A 129 21.00 39.79 -34.32
CA ALA A 129 20.27 38.81 -33.50
C ALA A 129 21.18 37.84 -32.74
N PHE A 130 20.60 37.09 -31.81
CA PHE A 130 21.33 36.23 -30.87
C PHE A 130 20.94 34.77 -31.09
N SER A 131 21.86 33.95 -31.60
CA SER A 131 21.61 32.52 -31.73
C SER A 131 21.35 31.89 -30.36
N LEU A 132 20.47 30.88 -30.30
CA LEU A 132 20.19 30.14 -29.07
C LEU A 132 21.45 29.46 -28.53
N ASP A 133 22.35 29.03 -29.41
CA ASP A 133 23.65 28.46 -29.04
C ASP A 133 24.50 29.48 -28.26
N ARG A 134 24.44 30.77 -28.61
CA ARG A 134 25.12 31.83 -27.84
C ARG A 134 24.55 32.00 -26.43
N VAL A 135 23.27 31.68 -26.23
CA VAL A 135 22.64 31.65 -24.89
C VAL A 135 23.02 30.37 -24.13
N LEU A 136 23.11 29.23 -24.82
CA LEU A 136 23.59 27.97 -24.24
C LEU A 136 25.04 28.09 -23.75
N LEU A 137 25.92 28.69 -24.55
CA LEU A 137 27.30 29.02 -24.16
C LEU A 137 27.39 29.92 -22.91
N ALA A 138 26.39 30.77 -22.66
CA ALA A 138 26.35 31.61 -21.47
C ALA A 138 26.01 30.84 -20.19
N ILE A 139 25.32 29.69 -20.29
CA ILE A 139 24.99 28.85 -19.12
C ILE A 139 25.84 27.59 -19.01
N GLU A 140 26.57 27.22 -20.06
CA GLU A 140 27.48 26.08 -20.08
C GLU A 140 28.37 25.95 -18.82
N PRO A 141 28.93 27.03 -18.25
CA PRO A 141 29.79 26.94 -17.06
C PRO A 141 29.10 26.45 -15.76
N ALA A 142 27.77 26.39 -15.70
CA ALA A 142 27.06 25.97 -14.50
C ALA A 142 27.26 24.48 -14.19
N LYS A 143 27.40 24.13 -12.91
CA LYS A 143 27.95 22.82 -12.50
C LYS A 143 26.95 21.66 -12.58
N GLN A 144 25.68 21.88 -12.24
CA GLN A 144 24.71 20.80 -12.02
C GLN A 144 23.55 20.83 -13.03
N LEU A 145 22.91 21.99 -13.22
CA LEU A 145 21.71 22.14 -14.03
C LEU A 145 21.74 23.40 -14.90
N ARG A 146 21.44 23.22 -16.19
CA ARG A 146 21.38 24.27 -17.21
C ARG A 146 19.98 24.29 -17.82
N VAL A 147 19.25 25.40 -17.73
CA VAL A 147 17.91 25.52 -18.30
C VAL A 147 17.81 26.77 -19.17
N VAL A 148 17.44 26.62 -20.44
CA VAL A 148 16.97 27.73 -21.27
C VAL A 148 15.46 27.58 -21.49
N ILE A 149 14.72 28.64 -21.24
CA ILE A 149 13.27 28.72 -21.42
C ILE A 149 12.99 29.81 -22.44
N VAL A 150 12.36 29.45 -23.55
CA VAL A 150 12.11 30.32 -24.70
C VAL A 150 10.60 30.44 -24.92
N ASP A 151 10.03 31.53 -24.41
CA ASP A 151 8.65 31.96 -24.62
C ASP A 151 8.57 32.92 -25.81
N ALA A 152 8.90 32.38 -26.98
CA ALA A 152 8.98 33.15 -28.20
C ALA A 152 8.04 32.60 -29.29
N CYS A 153 7.40 33.53 -29.97
CA CYS A 153 6.79 33.28 -31.27
C CYS A 153 7.86 32.78 -32.26
N ARG A 154 7.41 32.08 -33.29
CA ARG A 154 8.26 31.28 -34.19
C ARG A 154 8.03 31.63 -35.68
N ASN A 155 7.40 32.78 -35.92
CA ASN A 155 7.17 33.39 -37.21
C ASN A 155 8.13 34.57 -37.37
N ASN A 156 8.82 34.69 -38.50
CA ASN A 156 9.68 35.85 -38.76
C ASN A 156 8.82 37.11 -38.98
N PRO A 157 8.85 38.12 -38.08
CA PRO A 157 8.05 39.34 -38.23
C PRO A 157 8.62 40.28 -39.30
N PHE A 158 9.84 40.03 -39.79
CA PHE A 158 10.51 40.77 -40.86
C PHE A 158 10.37 40.06 -42.22
N ALA A 159 9.59 38.97 -42.32
CA ALA A 159 9.53 38.12 -43.53
C ALA A 159 9.12 38.87 -44.81
N ASP A 160 8.32 39.93 -44.68
CA ASP A 160 7.80 40.73 -45.79
C ASP A 160 8.70 41.94 -46.13
N THR A 161 9.59 42.35 -45.22
CA THR A 161 10.49 43.51 -45.37
C THR A 161 11.96 43.13 -45.62
N MET A 162 12.38 41.95 -45.15
CA MET A 162 13.72 41.41 -45.28
C MET A 162 14.06 41.01 -46.71
N LYS A 163 15.12 41.61 -47.27
CA LYS A 163 15.68 41.26 -48.58
C LYS A 163 16.46 39.95 -48.47
N ARG A 164 16.10 38.95 -49.29
CA ARG A 164 16.85 37.69 -49.38
C ARG A 164 18.07 37.89 -50.26
N THR A 165 19.25 37.85 -49.68
CA THR A 165 20.54 38.01 -50.39
C THR A 165 21.03 36.67 -50.94
N VAL A 166 20.56 35.53 -50.40
CA VAL A 166 20.89 34.19 -50.90
C VAL A 166 19.63 33.35 -51.11
N ALA A 167 19.34 32.97 -52.36
CA ALA A 167 18.13 32.24 -52.74
C ALA A 167 17.98 30.82 -52.14
N SER A 168 19.01 30.29 -51.49
CA SER A 168 19.02 28.94 -50.89
C SER A 168 18.65 28.89 -49.40
N ARG A 169 18.51 30.05 -48.72
CA ARG A 169 18.21 30.08 -47.27
C ARG A 169 16.71 29.92 -47.03
N ALA A 170 16.33 28.78 -46.46
CA ALA A 170 14.94 28.53 -46.06
C ALA A 170 14.59 29.33 -44.79
N ILE A 171 13.53 30.14 -44.87
CA ILE A 171 12.89 30.76 -43.70
C ILE A 171 11.73 29.84 -43.29
N SER A 172 11.95 29.04 -42.25
CA SER A 172 10.95 28.12 -41.71
C SER A 172 9.85 28.86 -40.93
N ARG A 173 8.70 28.21 -40.75
CA ARG A 173 7.75 28.55 -39.68
C ARG A 173 8.08 27.66 -38.48
N GLY A 174 8.75 28.18 -37.48
CA GLY A 174 9.29 27.38 -36.40
C GLY A 174 10.47 28.06 -35.68
N LEU A 175 10.86 27.45 -34.56
CA LEU A 175 12.25 27.38 -34.16
C LEU A 175 12.64 25.91 -34.32
N ALA A 176 13.85 25.66 -34.81
CA ALA A 176 14.38 24.35 -35.09
C ALA A 176 14.47 23.50 -33.81
N ARG A 177 14.51 22.18 -34.00
CA ARG A 177 14.92 21.24 -32.96
C ARG A 177 16.38 21.52 -32.61
N VAL A 178 16.64 21.77 -31.33
CA VAL A 178 17.99 21.90 -30.79
C VAL A 178 18.22 20.78 -29.79
N GLU A 179 19.32 20.05 -29.95
CA GLU A 179 19.68 18.93 -29.11
C GLU A 179 20.97 19.33 -28.37
N PRO A 180 20.91 19.63 -27.06
CA PRO A 180 22.06 20.19 -26.36
C PRO A 180 23.20 19.18 -26.27
N ALA A 181 24.41 19.62 -26.63
CA ALA A 181 25.60 18.77 -26.63
C ALA A 181 26.09 18.37 -25.22
N VAL A 182 25.66 19.10 -24.18
CA VAL A 182 26.09 18.91 -22.78
C VAL A 182 24.96 18.32 -21.95
N SER A 183 25.27 17.29 -21.16
CA SER A 183 24.33 16.65 -20.23
C SER A 183 23.81 17.61 -19.14
N ASN A 184 22.66 17.26 -18.55
CA ASN A 184 21.93 18.09 -17.58
C ASN A 184 21.57 19.50 -18.11
N THR A 185 21.34 19.59 -19.43
CA THR A 185 20.85 20.79 -20.10
C THR A 185 19.45 20.54 -20.61
N LEU A 186 18.52 21.44 -20.28
CA LEU A 186 17.15 21.46 -20.81
C LEU A 186 16.88 22.74 -21.59
N ILE A 187 16.18 22.58 -22.71
CA ILE A 187 15.70 23.69 -23.55
C ILE A 187 14.19 23.55 -23.67
N ALA A 188 13.46 24.38 -22.92
CA ALA A 188 12.00 24.38 -22.92
C ALA A 188 11.47 25.49 -23.83
N PHE A 189 10.70 25.13 -24.85
CA PHE A 189 10.04 26.07 -25.75
C PHE A 189 8.55 26.14 -25.47
N ALA A 190 7.98 27.35 -25.55
CA ALA A 190 6.54 27.56 -25.43
C ALA A 190 5.71 26.91 -26.56
N ALA A 191 6.33 26.55 -27.68
CA ALA A 191 5.71 25.81 -28.78
C ALA A 191 6.72 24.84 -29.44
N LYS A 192 6.26 23.68 -29.91
CA LYS A 192 7.08 22.69 -30.64
C LYS A 192 7.50 23.16 -32.03
N ALA A 193 8.43 22.42 -32.65
CA ALA A 193 8.82 22.61 -34.05
C ALA A 193 7.59 22.62 -34.98
N GLY A 194 7.47 23.64 -35.84
CA GLY A 194 6.33 23.84 -36.74
C GLY A 194 5.08 24.50 -36.16
N LEU A 195 5.01 24.79 -34.84
CA LEU A 195 3.92 25.57 -34.22
C LEU A 195 4.42 26.93 -33.72
N THR A 196 3.48 27.85 -33.47
CA THR A 196 3.73 29.21 -32.97
C THR A 196 3.25 29.32 -31.51
N ALA A 197 4.00 30.03 -30.66
CA ALA A 197 3.52 30.43 -29.35
C ALA A 197 2.45 31.54 -29.49
N LEU A 198 1.50 31.61 -28.55
CA LEU A 198 0.52 32.68 -28.48
C LEU A 198 0.90 33.65 -27.36
N ASP A 199 0.97 34.94 -27.68
CA ASP A 199 1.15 36.02 -26.69
C ASP A 199 -0.02 36.06 -25.68
N GLY A 200 -1.23 35.69 -26.14
CA GLY A 200 -2.43 35.60 -25.32
C GLY A 200 -3.18 36.93 -25.19
N ASN A 201 -4.37 36.87 -24.60
CA ASN A 201 -5.24 38.04 -24.37
C ASN A 201 -5.35 38.41 -22.87
N SER A 202 -4.64 37.67 -22.03
CA SER A 202 -4.52 37.86 -20.58
C SER A 202 -3.34 38.78 -20.25
N LYS A 203 -3.14 39.10 -18.96
CA LYS A 203 -1.99 39.87 -18.46
C LYS A 203 -0.63 39.24 -18.80
N ASN A 204 -0.59 37.91 -18.88
CA ASN A 204 0.59 37.08 -19.14
C ASN A 204 0.29 36.11 -20.29
N SER A 205 1.33 35.59 -20.94
CA SER A 205 1.19 34.52 -21.93
C SER A 205 0.60 33.25 -21.31
N PRO A 206 -0.05 32.36 -22.11
CA PRO A 206 -0.52 31.07 -21.61
C PRO A 206 0.63 30.22 -21.06
N TYR A 207 1.82 30.31 -21.68
CA TYR A 207 3.00 29.55 -21.27
C TYR A 207 3.59 30.08 -19.96
N ALA A 208 3.83 31.39 -19.84
CA ALA A 208 4.30 32.01 -18.61
C ALA A 208 3.31 31.81 -17.44
N THR A 209 2.01 31.89 -17.70
CA THR A 209 0.95 31.64 -16.71
C THR A 209 1.03 30.21 -16.15
N ALA A 210 1.18 29.20 -17.02
CA ALA A 210 1.36 27.82 -16.60
C ALA A 210 2.72 27.58 -15.94
N LEU A 211 3.79 28.22 -16.44
CA LEU A 211 5.14 28.07 -15.93
C LEU A 211 5.26 28.56 -14.48
N VAL A 212 4.75 29.76 -14.16
CA VAL A 212 4.72 30.32 -12.80
C VAL A 212 4.08 29.37 -11.78
N LYS A 213 3.02 28.65 -12.18
CA LYS A 213 2.26 27.71 -11.33
C LYS A 213 3.05 26.46 -10.93
N TYR A 214 4.00 26.01 -11.74
CA TYR A 214 4.69 24.73 -11.54
C TYR A 214 6.20 24.84 -11.32
N ILE A 215 6.89 25.84 -11.90
CA ILE A 215 8.35 25.90 -11.96
C ILE A 215 9.03 26.02 -10.57
N ALA A 216 8.34 26.65 -9.61
CA ALA A 216 8.81 26.83 -8.23
C ALA A 216 8.10 25.92 -7.21
N LYS A 217 7.38 24.87 -7.65
CA LYS A 217 6.67 23.99 -6.73
C LYS A 217 7.66 23.12 -5.94
N PRO A 218 7.70 23.17 -4.60
CA PRO A 218 8.66 22.41 -3.80
C PRO A 218 8.58 20.90 -4.06
N GLY A 219 9.72 20.27 -4.33
CA GLY A 219 9.83 18.83 -4.55
C GLY A 219 9.26 18.32 -5.88
N LEU A 220 8.90 19.20 -6.81
CA LEU A 220 8.44 18.79 -8.14
C LEU A 220 9.63 18.64 -9.10
N ASP A 221 9.85 17.41 -9.60
CA ASP A 221 10.81 17.15 -10.68
C ASP A 221 10.51 18.01 -11.92
N LEU A 222 11.55 18.61 -12.48
CA LEU A 222 11.46 19.59 -13.54
C LEU A 222 10.88 19.03 -14.85
N ARG A 223 11.06 17.73 -15.14
CA ARG A 223 10.44 17.08 -16.31
C ARG A 223 8.92 16.97 -16.11
N ARG A 224 8.48 16.63 -14.89
CA ARG A 224 7.05 16.63 -14.52
C ARG A 224 6.47 18.04 -14.52
N ALA A 225 7.21 19.04 -14.03
CA ALA A 225 6.81 20.44 -14.06
C ALA A 225 6.53 20.90 -15.50
N PHE A 226 7.47 20.68 -16.43
CA PHE A 226 7.24 21.02 -17.84
C PHE A 226 6.14 20.17 -18.51
N GLY A 227 5.92 18.93 -18.06
CA GLY A 227 4.76 18.13 -18.45
C GLY A 227 3.43 18.81 -18.09
N PHE A 228 3.27 19.24 -16.83
CA PHE A 228 2.08 19.97 -16.40
C PHE A 228 1.95 21.35 -17.09
N VAL A 229 3.05 22.05 -17.36
CA VAL A 229 3.04 23.29 -18.17
C VAL A 229 2.51 23.03 -19.57
N ARG A 230 2.94 21.95 -20.24
CA ARG A 230 2.42 21.57 -21.56
C ARG A 230 0.93 21.29 -21.50
N ASP A 231 0.47 20.54 -20.51
CA ASP A 231 -0.92 20.10 -20.42
C ASP A 231 -1.86 21.29 -20.12
N ASP A 232 -1.49 22.20 -19.20
CA ASP A 232 -2.20 23.45 -18.95
C ASP A 232 -2.26 24.35 -20.21
N VAL A 233 -1.17 24.46 -21.00
CA VAL A 233 -1.13 25.29 -22.22
C VAL A 233 -1.94 24.69 -23.36
N LEU A 234 -1.91 23.36 -23.54
CA LEU A 234 -2.77 22.66 -24.50
C LEU A 234 -4.24 22.94 -24.18
N GLN A 235 -4.63 22.84 -22.91
CA GLN A 235 -5.99 23.15 -22.46
C GLN A 235 -6.34 24.62 -22.69
N ALA A 236 -5.50 25.57 -22.24
CA ALA A 236 -5.76 27.00 -22.33
C ALA A 236 -5.82 27.53 -23.77
N THR A 237 -5.09 26.92 -24.70
CA THR A 237 -5.03 27.37 -26.10
C THR A 237 -5.94 26.57 -27.04
N GLY A 238 -6.67 25.57 -26.54
CA GLY A 238 -7.50 24.69 -27.36
C GLY A 238 -6.68 23.85 -28.34
N ASN A 239 -5.56 23.29 -27.88
CA ASN A 239 -4.57 22.53 -28.64
C ASN A 239 -3.89 23.29 -29.80
N ARG A 240 -3.96 24.63 -29.83
CA ARG A 240 -3.26 25.44 -30.85
C ARG A 240 -1.77 25.63 -30.56
N GLN A 241 -1.36 25.52 -29.30
CA GLN A 241 0.02 25.64 -28.84
C GLN A 241 0.37 24.42 -27.99
N GLU A 242 1.49 23.78 -28.32
CA GLU A 242 2.01 22.62 -27.59
C GLU A 242 3.46 22.90 -27.18
N PRO A 243 3.73 23.20 -25.89
CA PRO A 243 5.08 23.34 -25.38
C PRO A 243 5.91 22.06 -25.53
N TYR A 244 7.22 22.21 -25.72
CA TYR A 244 8.12 21.08 -25.93
C TYR A 244 9.46 21.31 -25.27
N VAL A 245 10.06 20.25 -24.71
CA VAL A 245 11.35 20.30 -24.04
C VAL A 245 12.34 19.39 -24.77
N TYR A 246 13.53 19.92 -25.06
CA TYR A 246 14.67 19.17 -25.56
C TYR A 246 15.76 19.04 -24.50
N GLY A 247 16.65 18.06 -24.69
CA GLY A 247 17.74 17.76 -23.77
C GLY A 247 17.44 16.58 -22.85
N SER A 248 18.39 16.31 -21.95
CA SER A 248 18.37 15.14 -21.07
C SER A 248 18.90 15.50 -19.69
N LEU A 249 18.15 15.10 -18.67
CA LEU A 249 18.59 15.07 -17.27
C LEU A 249 18.92 13.62 -16.87
N GLY A 250 19.77 13.46 -15.86
CA GLY A 250 20.08 12.18 -15.25
C GLY A 250 18.86 11.43 -14.64
N GLY A 251 19.13 10.26 -14.07
CA GLY A 251 18.09 9.39 -13.50
C GLY A 251 17.44 9.90 -12.20
N GLU A 252 18.05 10.89 -11.54
CA GLU A 252 17.56 11.48 -10.29
C GLU A 252 16.41 12.47 -10.54
N ASP A 253 15.54 12.68 -9.56
CA ASP A 253 14.48 13.71 -9.60
C ASP A 253 15.10 15.09 -9.34
N VAL A 254 15.02 16.01 -10.31
CA VAL A 254 15.67 17.33 -10.24
C VAL A 254 14.61 18.40 -10.00
N ALA A 255 14.49 18.88 -8.76
CA ALA A 255 13.56 19.95 -8.39
C ALA A 255 14.27 21.30 -8.22
N LEU A 256 13.72 22.38 -8.76
CA LEU A 256 14.29 23.74 -8.64
C LEU A 256 14.14 24.33 -7.23
N VAL A 257 13.13 23.86 -6.49
CA VAL A 257 12.93 24.15 -5.07
C VAL A 257 12.94 22.80 -4.34
N PRO A 258 13.87 22.54 -3.41
CA PRO A 258 13.86 21.31 -2.65
C PRO A 258 12.53 21.19 -1.89
N LYS A 259 12.00 19.97 -1.75
CA LYS A 259 10.89 19.75 -0.82
C LYS A 259 11.41 20.12 0.56
N ALA A 260 10.75 21.06 1.25
CA ALA A 260 11.03 21.28 2.66
C ALA A 260 10.85 19.94 3.38
N GLU A 261 11.91 19.48 4.04
CA GLU A 261 11.90 18.21 4.74
C GLU A 261 10.99 18.38 5.97
N GLU A 262 9.75 17.91 5.80
CA GLU A 262 8.71 17.96 6.82
C GLU A 262 9.26 17.24 8.06
N PRO A 263 9.31 17.89 9.23
CA PRO A 263 10.01 17.36 10.39
C PRO A 263 9.49 15.96 10.67
N ALA A 264 10.39 14.99 10.63
CA ALA A 264 10.03 13.58 10.63
C ALA A 264 9.03 13.30 11.78
N PRO A 265 7.88 12.68 11.49
CA PRO A 265 6.90 12.40 12.53
C PRO A 265 7.60 11.64 13.67
N PRO A 266 7.32 11.98 14.94
CA PRO A 266 7.99 11.34 16.07
C PRO A 266 7.82 9.81 15.95
N PRO A 267 8.88 9.03 16.22
CA PRO A 267 8.97 7.66 15.75
C PRO A 267 7.79 6.82 16.24
N ALA A 268 6.94 6.41 15.31
CA ALA A 268 5.72 5.62 15.56
C ALA A 268 5.99 4.25 16.21
N ASN A 269 7.27 3.88 16.34
CA ASN A 269 7.72 2.60 16.88
C ASN A 269 7.82 2.58 18.41
N ALA A 270 8.02 3.73 19.07
CA ALA A 270 8.11 3.75 20.53
C ALA A 270 6.79 3.28 21.19
N SER A 271 5.65 3.70 20.66
CA SER A 271 4.33 3.27 21.14
C SER A 271 3.98 1.83 20.77
N SER A 272 4.56 1.26 19.71
CA SER A 272 4.33 -0.16 19.34
C SER A 272 5.18 -1.12 20.17
N GLU A 273 6.41 -0.76 20.52
CA GLU A 273 7.26 -1.53 21.43
C GLU A 273 6.68 -1.54 22.86
N ILE A 274 6.35 -0.38 23.43
CA ILE A 274 5.73 -0.29 24.78
C ILE A 274 4.41 -1.08 24.82
N ARG A 275 3.59 -1.03 23.75
CA ARG A 275 2.36 -1.81 23.66
C ARG A 275 2.65 -3.32 23.70
N ARG A 276 3.68 -3.78 22.98
CA ARG A 276 4.04 -5.20 22.90
C ARG A 276 4.54 -5.74 24.24
N ASP A 277 5.36 -4.97 24.94
CA ASP A 277 5.84 -5.32 26.29
C ASP A 277 4.68 -5.37 27.30
N TYR A 278 3.70 -4.47 27.18
CA TYR A 278 2.49 -4.48 28.00
C TYR A 278 1.59 -5.69 27.69
N GLU A 279 1.39 -6.02 26.41
CA GLU A 279 0.63 -7.21 26.00
C GLU A 279 1.29 -8.51 26.51
N LEU A 280 2.62 -8.59 26.52
CA LEU A 280 3.36 -9.72 27.11
C LEU A 280 3.17 -9.79 28.63
N ALA A 281 3.21 -8.65 29.34
CA ALA A 281 2.96 -8.60 30.78
C ALA A 281 1.54 -9.06 31.14
N LEU A 282 0.54 -8.70 30.32
CA LEU A 282 -0.83 -9.19 30.45
C LEU A 282 -0.95 -10.70 30.20
N GLN A 283 -0.22 -11.27 29.23
CA GLN A 283 -0.22 -12.71 28.97
C GLN A 283 0.35 -13.54 30.13
N VAL A 284 1.32 -12.99 30.86
CA VAL A 284 1.89 -13.65 32.06
C VAL A 284 1.01 -13.43 33.29
N GLY A 285 0.26 -12.32 33.37
CA GLY A 285 -0.88 -12.16 34.27
C GLY A 285 -0.57 -12.17 35.78
N ASN A 286 0.66 -11.85 36.19
CA ASN A 286 1.08 -11.88 37.60
C ASN A 286 1.83 -10.62 38.05
N LYS A 287 1.98 -10.47 39.37
CA LYS A 287 2.64 -9.32 40.01
C LYS A 287 4.04 -9.06 39.45
N ALA A 288 4.84 -10.10 39.28
CA ALA A 288 6.22 -9.99 38.82
C ALA A 288 6.30 -9.42 37.40
N ALA A 289 5.49 -9.94 36.47
CA ALA A 289 5.46 -9.47 35.08
C ALA A 289 5.02 -8.00 34.98
N MET A 290 3.99 -7.61 35.72
CA MET A 290 3.51 -6.22 35.71
C MET A 290 4.53 -5.26 36.36
N SER A 291 5.24 -5.69 37.41
CA SER A 291 6.34 -4.92 38.01
C SER A 291 7.58 -4.82 37.11
N ALA A 292 7.88 -5.85 36.32
CA ALA A 292 8.98 -5.81 35.35
C ALA A 292 8.69 -4.84 34.20
N PHE A 293 7.46 -4.87 33.66
CA PHE A 293 7.00 -3.88 32.69
C PHE A 293 7.12 -2.45 33.24
N LEU A 294 6.69 -2.20 34.49
CA LEU A 294 6.80 -0.89 35.13
C LEU A 294 8.23 -0.44 35.44
N ALA A 295 9.17 -1.37 35.64
CA ALA A 295 10.58 -1.04 35.81
C ALA A 295 11.25 -0.57 34.51
N GLN A 296 10.79 -1.08 33.37
CA GLN A 296 11.25 -0.67 32.04
C GLN A 296 10.50 0.55 31.51
N HIS A 297 9.20 0.66 31.80
CA HIS A 297 8.29 1.69 31.32
C HIS A 297 7.54 2.33 32.51
N PRO A 298 8.19 3.25 33.26
CA PRO A 298 7.64 3.77 34.53
C PRO A 298 6.46 4.74 34.33
N ASP A 299 6.39 5.41 33.18
CA ASP A 299 5.43 6.49 32.89
C ASP A 299 4.74 6.30 31.53
N GLY A 300 3.60 6.98 31.35
CA GLY A 300 2.79 6.93 30.14
C GLY A 300 1.52 6.08 30.27
N TYR A 301 0.78 5.94 29.16
CA TYR A 301 -0.56 5.32 29.14
C TYR A 301 -0.55 3.87 29.64
N TYR A 302 0.31 3.02 29.07
CA TYR A 302 0.42 1.62 29.45
C TYR A 302 0.98 1.44 30.87
N ALA A 303 1.87 2.32 31.33
CA ALA A 303 2.34 2.33 32.73
C ALA A 303 1.18 2.61 33.72
N ASN A 304 0.25 3.50 33.37
CA ASN A 304 -0.92 3.76 34.20
C ASN A 304 -1.88 2.56 34.24
N LEU A 305 -2.09 1.88 33.11
CA LEU A 305 -2.88 0.63 33.07
C LEU A 305 -2.20 -0.49 33.88
N ALA A 306 -0.88 -0.62 33.78
CA ALA A 306 -0.09 -1.59 34.52
C ALA A 306 -0.17 -1.36 36.05
N LYS A 307 -0.10 -0.11 36.51
CA LYS A 307 -0.30 0.26 37.93
C LYS A 307 -1.71 -0.13 38.41
N LEU A 308 -2.74 0.03 37.57
CA LEU A 308 -4.12 -0.39 37.90
C LEU A 308 -4.25 -1.92 37.99
N GLN A 309 -3.64 -2.67 37.07
CA GLN A 309 -3.62 -4.14 37.11
C GLN A 309 -2.88 -4.68 38.34
N LEU A 310 -1.73 -4.08 38.68
CA LEU A 310 -0.96 -4.46 39.87
C LEU A 310 -1.78 -4.30 41.15
N ASN A 311 -2.54 -3.21 41.28
CA ASN A 311 -3.42 -2.97 42.42
C ASN A 311 -4.60 -3.98 42.49
N GLN A 312 -5.09 -4.46 41.35
CA GLN A 312 -6.13 -5.51 41.31
C GLN A 312 -5.59 -6.86 41.78
N ILE A 313 -4.39 -7.24 41.33
CA ILE A 313 -3.70 -8.47 41.78
C ILE A 313 -3.44 -8.40 43.30
N ASP A 314 -2.90 -7.28 43.80
CA ASP A 314 -2.61 -7.10 45.22
C ASP A 314 -3.87 -7.14 46.10
N ALA A 315 -5.01 -6.62 45.60
CA ALA A 315 -6.29 -6.72 46.28
C ALA A 315 -6.83 -8.16 46.33
N GLU A 316 -6.64 -8.94 45.26
CA GLU A 316 -7.04 -10.35 45.20
C GLU A 316 -6.17 -11.22 46.12
N ASP A 317 -4.84 -11.05 46.08
CA ASP A 317 -3.90 -11.76 46.97
C ASP A 317 -4.19 -11.46 48.46
N ALA A 318 -4.54 -10.22 48.78
CA ALA A 318 -4.98 -9.83 50.12
C ALA A 318 -6.31 -10.52 50.50
N ARG A 319 -7.27 -10.60 49.58
CA ARG A 319 -8.56 -11.28 49.77
C ARG A 319 -8.39 -12.78 49.99
N VAL A 320 -7.61 -13.46 49.16
CA VAL A 320 -7.29 -14.90 49.30
C VAL A 320 -6.58 -15.16 50.62
N THR A 321 -5.62 -14.31 51.00
CA THR A 321 -4.90 -14.41 52.28
C THR A 321 -5.83 -14.21 53.48
N ALA A 322 -6.77 -13.27 53.40
CA ALA A 322 -7.77 -13.05 54.44
C ALA A 322 -8.73 -14.25 54.58
N THR A 323 -9.23 -14.80 53.47
CA THR A 323 -10.08 -16.00 53.46
C THR A 323 -9.35 -17.20 54.07
N ARG A 324 -8.09 -17.45 53.69
CA ARG A 324 -7.30 -18.54 54.28
C ARG A 324 -7.13 -18.38 55.78
N LYS A 325 -6.79 -17.18 56.26
CA LYS A 325 -6.67 -16.90 57.71
C LYS A 325 -8.00 -17.07 58.45
N ALA A 326 -9.13 -16.72 57.82
CA ALA A 326 -10.45 -16.93 58.38
C ALA A 326 -10.77 -18.43 58.50
N GLN A 327 -10.48 -19.23 57.47
CA GLN A 327 -10.62 -20.69 57.49
C GLN A 327 -9.73 -21.35 58.55
N GLU A 328 -8.47 -20.92 58.68
CA GLU A 328 -7.55 -21.40 59.73
C GLU A 328 -8.08 -21.08 61.13
N ALA A 329 -8.60 -19.86 61.36
CA ALA A 329 -9.20 -19.47 62.62
C ALA A 329 -10.50 -20.24 62.93
N GLU A 330 -11.31 -20.56 61.91
CA GLU A 330 -12.52 -21.37 62.04
C GLU A 330 -12.19 -22.84 62.35
N GLN A 331 -11.22 -23.43 61.66
CA GLN A 331 -10.70 -24.77 61.96
C GLN A 331 -10.12 -24.86 63.38
N GLN A 332 -9.39 -23.84 63.82
CA GLN A 332 -8.86 -23.79 65.19
C GLN A 332 -9.98 -23.66 66.24
N LYS A 333 -11.03 -22.87 65.98
CA LYS A 333 -12.24 -22.82 66.83
C LYS A 333 -12.96 -24.17 66.88
N ALA A 334 -13.18 -24.82 65.73
CA ALA A 334 -13.83 -26.12 65.64
C ALA A 334 -13.05 -27.20 66.40
N ARG A 335 -11.72 -27.19 66.27
CA ARG A 335 -10.83 -28.07 67.03
C ARG A 335 -10.95 -27.84 68.54
N LEU A 336 -10.84 -26.60 69.01
CA LEU A 336 -11.00 -26.27 70.43
C LEU A 336 -12.39 -26.64 70.97
N ALA A 337 -13.45 -26.49 70.16
CA ALA A 337 -14.79 -26.94 70.51
C ALA A 337 -14.88 -28.47 70.63
N SER A 338 -14.27 -29.23 69.71
CA SER A 338 -14.22 -30.70 69.81
C SER A 338 -13.38 -31.20 70.98
N GLU A 339 -12.25 -30.57 71.28
CA GLU A 339 -11.42 -30.88 72.46
C GLU A 339 -12.18 -30.56 73.76
N GLY A 340 -12.97 -29.47 73.79
CA GLY A 340 -13.87 -29.15 74.89
C GLY A 340 -15.01 -30.15 75.07
N ALA A 341 -15.65 -30.57 73.98
CA ALA A 341 -16.71 -31.58 74.02
C ALA A 341 -16.20 -32.95 74.51
N GLN A 342 -15.02 -33.38 74.02
CA GLN A 342 -14.38 -34.62 74.49
C GLN A 342 -14.04 -34.58 75.99
N ARG A 343 -13.57 -33.43 76.51
CA ARG A 343 -13.33 -33.28 77.96
C ARG A 343 -14.62 -33.37 78.76
N ALA A 344 -15.69 -32.69 78.32
CA ALA A 344 -16.99 -32.77 78.99
C ALA A 344 -17.58 -34.19 78.97
N GLU A 345 -17.38 -34.94 77.88
CA GLU A 345 -17.77 -36.35 77.78
C GLU A 345 -16.93 -37.25 78.69
N GLN A 346 -15.62 -37.04 78.79
CA GLN A 346 -14.74 -37.75 79.72
C GLN A 346 -15.10 -37.46 81.19
N GLU A 347 -15.35 -36.19 81.54
CA GLU A 347 -15.80 -35.78 82.87
C GLU A 347 -17.15 -36.42 83.24
N LYS A 348 -18.09 -36.44 82.29
CA LYS A 348 -19.37 -37.14 82.47
C LYS A 348 -19.18 -38.65 82.64
N ALA A 349 -18.38 -39.30 81.80
CA ALA A 349 -18.12 -40.74 81.91
C ALA A 349 -17.44 -41.11 83.25
N ALA A 350 -16.55 -40.26 83.75
CA ALA A 350 -15.94 -40.42 85.07
C ALA A 350 -16.96 -40.24 86.22
N ALA A 351 -17.89 -39.28 86.09
CA ALA A 351 -18.98 -39.09 87.05
C ALA A 351 -19.97 -40.27 87.04
N ASP A 352 -20.36 -40.74 85.85
CA ASP A 352 -21.25 -41.90 85.66
C ASP A 352 -20.60 -43.20 86.20
N PHE A 353 -19.29 -43.40 85.98
CA PHE A 353 -18.54 -44.52 86.56
C PHE A 353 -18.54 -44.47 88.09
N LYS A 354 -18.26 -43.29 88.68
CA LYS A 354 -18.28 -43.11 90.13
C LYS A 354 -19.67 -43.36 90.71
N ALA A 355 -20.72 -42.84 90.08
CA ALA A 355 -22.10 -43.07 90.49
C ALA A 355 -22.48 -44.57 90.40
N ALA A 356 -22.00 -45.30 89.41
CA ALA A 356 -22.19 -46.75 89.29
C ALA A 356 -21.45 -47.53 90.39
N GLU A 357 -20.25 -47.10 90.79
CA GLU A 357 -19.52 -47.69 91.91
C GLU A 357 -20.21 -47.41 93.26
N ASP A 358 -20.61 -46.16 93.51
CA ASP A 358 -21.39 -45.78 94.69
C ASP A 358 -22.72 -46.57 94.77
N ALA A 359 -23.40 -46.76 93.63
CA ALA A 359 -24.61 -47.58 93.53
C ALA A 359 -24.34 -49.08 93.79
N ARG A 360 -23.20 -49.63 93.35
CA ARG A 360 -22.78 -51.01 93.66
C ARG A 360 -22.57 -51.17 95.16
N ILE A 361 -21.86 -50.24 95.81
CA ILE A 361 -21.62 -50.23 97.26
C ILE A 361 -22.95 -50.13 98.03
N ALA A 362 -23.88 -49.29 97.57
CA ALA A 362 -25.22 -49.19 98.16
C ALA A 362 -26.03 -50.49 98.01
N ALA A 363 -25.99 -51.12 96.83
CA ALA A 363 -26.67 -52.39 96.56
C ALA A 363 -26.08 -53.57 97.36
N GLU A 364 -24.78 -53.54 97.64
CA GLU A 364 -24.10 -54.52 98.48
C GLU A 364 -24.49 -54.35 99.95
N ARG A 365 -24.55 -53.11 100.44
CA ARG A 365 -25.08 -52.79 101.78
C ARG A 365 -26.55 -53.16 101.95
N THR A 366 -27.41 -52.93 100.96
CA THR A 366 -28.83 -53.32 101.05
C THR A 366 -29.02 -54.83 100.98
N LYS A 367 -28.21 -55.56 100.18
CA LYS A 367 -28.16 -57.02 100.22
C LYS A 367 -27.75 -57.54 101.60
N GLN A 368 -26.74 -56.95 102.21
CA GLN A 368 -26.26 -57.34 103.54
C GLN A 368 -27.33 -57.09 104.61
N ALA A 369 -27.94 -55.90 104.63
CA ALA A 369 -29.06 -55.60 105.51
C ALA A 369 -30.29 -56.52 105.30
N ALA A 370 -30.57 -56.92 104.05
CA ALA A 370 -31.62 -57.87 103.73
C ALA A 370 -31.26 -59.31 104.17
N GLN A 371 -29.99 -59.69 104.13
CA GLN A 371 -29.51 -60.97 104.68
C GLN A 371 -29.59 -60.99 106.21
N ASP A 372 -29.24 -59.88 106.88
CA ASP A 372 -29.40 -59.74 108.34
C ASP A 372 -30.88 -59.84 108.75
N GLN A 373 -31.77 -59.13 108.04
CA GLN A 373 -33.22 -59.23 108.22
C GLN A 373 -33.78 -60.61 107.89
N ALA A 374 -33.26 -61.29 106.86
CA ALA A 374 -33.67 -62.64 106.50
C ALA A 374 -33.22 -63.65 107.57
N ALA A 375 -32.01 -63.53 108.11
CA ALA A 375 -31.55 -64.34 109.23
C ALA A 375 -32.38 -64.10 110.51
N GLU A 376 -32.81 -62.87 110.77
CA GLU A 376 -33.73 -62.57 111.86
C GLU A 376 -35.15 -63.12 111.61
N ALA A 377 -35.64 -63.03 110.38
CA ALA A 377 -36.93 -63.59 109.96
C ALA A 377 -36.92 -65.13 109.91
N GLU A 378 -35.78 -65.76 109.63
CA GLU A 378 -35.59 -67.21 109.64
C GLU A 378 -35.47 -67.75 111.08
N ARG A 379 -34.84 -67.00 112.00
CA ARG A 379 -34.97 -67.24 113.45
C ARG A 379 -36.44 -67.16 113.91
N LYS A 380 -37.23 -66.25 113.35
CA LYS A 380 -38.68 -66.17 113.63
C LYS A 380 -39.49 -67.28 112.93
N ARG A 381 -39.09 -67.76 111.74
CA ARG A 381 -39.74 -68.89 111.03
C ARG A 381 -39.39 -70.25 111.61
N THR A 382 -38.18 -70.48 112.11
CA THR A 382 -37.86 -71.70 112.88
C THR A 382 -38.65 -71.77 114.20
N ALA A 383 -39.13 -70.62 114.70
CA ALA A 383 -40.13 -70.55 115.76
C ALA A 383 -41.61 -70.63 115.28
N SER A 384 -41.88 -70.91 114.00
CA SER A 384 -43.26 -70.91 113.44
C SER A 384 -43.56 -71.96 112.35
N GLN A 385 -42.58 -72.69 111.82
CA GLN A 385 -42.80 -73.76 110.83
C GLN A 385 -42.89 -75.17 111.44
N THR A 386 -43.84 -75.33 112.37
CA THR A 386 -44.27 -76.64 112.90
C THR A 386 -45.71 -76.97 112.50
N SER A 387 -46.13 -76.60 111.28
CA SER A 387 -47.46 -76.97 110.74
C SER A 387 -47.56 -76.87 109.21
N THR A 388 -47.67 -78.03 108.54
CA THR A 388 -48.67 -78.41 107.49
C THR A 388 -49.04 -77.47 106.32
N VAL A 389 -49.37 -77.91 105.08
CA VAL A 389 -49.19 -79.14 104.26
C VAL A 389 -49.69 -78.85 102.81
N ALA A 390 -49.33 -79.70 101.84
CA ALA A 390 -49.59 -79.72 100.37
C ALA A 390 -50.97 -79.32 99.76
N MET A 391 -51.00 -79.02 98.44
CA MET A 391 -51.72 -79.78 97.35
C MET A 391 -51.68 -79.11 95.94
N LEU A 392 -52.14 -79.82 94.88
CA LEU A 392 -52.03 -79.46 93.43
C LEU A 392 -53.38 -79.41 92.66
N SER A 393 -53.38 -78.68 91.51
CA SER A 393 -54.05 -78.97 90.20
C SER A 393 -55.32 -78.21 89.69
N ALA A 394 -55.18 -77.71 88.44
CA ALA A 394 -56.15 -77.55 87.33
C ALA A 394 -56.94 -76.22 87.07
N ASN A 395 -56.39 -75.37 86.17
CA ASN A 395 -57.03 -74.33 85.31
C ASN A 395 -57.63 -73.06 85.98
N GLY A 396 -57.94 -71.93 85.31
CA GLY A 396 -57.73 -71.45 83.90
C GLY A 396 -59.00 -70.74 83.33
N PRO A 397 -58.96 -69.77 82.36
CA PRO A 397 -57.82 -69.20 81.58
C PRO A 397 -57.76 -67.63 81.48
N ALA A 398 -56.83 -67.12 80.65
CA ALA A 398 -56.74 -65.86 79.83
C ALA A 398 -57.36 -64.48 80.25
N PRO A 399 -56.82 -63.34 79.74
CA PRO A 399 -55.41 -62.95 79.53
C PRO A 399 -55.11 -61.47 79.95
N ASP A 400 -53.84 -61.04 80.07
CA ASP A 400 -53.24 -60.00 79.19
C ASP A 400 -51.74 -59.69 79.45
N SER A 401 -51.14 -59.12 78.41
CA SER A 401 -49.75 -58.80 78.03
C SER A 401 -48.85 -57.90 78.92
N ALA A 402 -47.52 -58.13 78.86
CA ALA A 402 -46.48 -57.18 78.38
C ALA A 402 -45.03 -57.49 78.86
N LYS A 403 -44.15 -58.01 77.99
CA LYS A 403 -42.66 -57.98 78.10
C LYS A 403 -41.99 -58.39 76.74
N PRO A 404 -40.65 -58.40 76.54
CA PRO A 404 -40.02 -57.46 75.59
C PRO A 404 -39.07 -58.13 74.54
N ASP A 405 -38.18 -57.31 73.96
CA ASP A 405 -36.84 -57.62 73.40
C ASP A 405 -36.66 -58.35 72.04
N SER A 406 -36.11 -57.57 71.10
CA SER A 406 -34.86 -57.83 70.36
C SER A 406 -34.80 -58.74 69.10
N ILE A 407 -33.79 -58.40 68.27
CA ILE A 407 -33.10 -59.16 67.19
C ILE A 407 -33.62 -59.03 65.73
N ALA A 408 -32.94 -58.11 65.02
CA ALA A 408 -32.28 -58.23 63.70
C ALA A 408 -32.97 -58.70 62.39
N THR A 409 -32.61 -57.94 61.34
CA THR A 409 -32.30 -58.32 59.93
C THR A 409 -33.38 -58.62 58.87
N ALA A 410 -33.06 -58.14 57.66
CA ALA A 410 -33.52 -58.51 56.31
C ALA A 410 -34.88 -57.96 55.80
N ALA A 411 -34.86 -57.54 54.53
CA ALA A 411 -36.00 -57.03 53.74
C ALA A 411 -36.72 -58.19 53.01
N PRO A 412 -37.88 -57.96 52.33
CA PRO A 412 -37.85 -57.37 50.98
C PRO A 412 -39.07 -56.50 50.54
N SER A 413 -38.86 -55.87 49.37
CA SER A 413 -39.75 -55.37 48.29
C SER A 413 -41.10 -56.12 48.09
N PRO A 414 -42.11 -55.63 47.29
CA PRO A 414 -41.98 -54.92 45.99
C PRO A 414 -43.04 -53.79 45.75
N ASN A 415 -43.20 -53.10 44.62
CA ASN A 415 -43.27 -53.40 43.16
C ASN A 415 -43.23 -52.01 42.43
N SER A 416 -43.08 -51.83 41.11
CA SER A 416 -42.92 -52.71 39.94
C SER A 416 -42.46 -51.87 38.71
N GLU A 417 -41.78 -52.53 37.77
CA GLU A 417 -41.57 -52.16 36.34
C GLU A 417 -40.55 -51.05 36.00
N GLY A 418 -39.72 -51.15 34.95
CA GLY A 418 -39.49 -52.27 34.01
C GLY A 418 -38.43 -51.96 32.93
N ALA A 419 -37.86 -53.01 32.31
CA ALA A 419 -37.15 -53.04 31.02
C ALA A 419 -35.82 -52.26 30.77
N LYS A 420 -34.71 -52.98 30.96
CA LYS A 420 -33.61 -53.30 30.00
C LYS A 420 -33.06 -52.25 28.98
N VAL A 421 -31.81 -51.86 29.23
CA VAL A 421 -30.59 -51.76 28.37
C VAL A 421 -30.60 -51.82 26.81
N ALA A 422 -29.60 -51.09 26.27
CA ALA A 422 -28.98 -51.10 24.91
C ALA A 422 -29.63 -50.15 23.87
N ALA A 423 -28.89 -49.36 23.08
CA ALA A 423 -27.43 -49.23 22.89
C ALA A 423 -27.00 -47.76 22.60
N LEU A 424 -25.68 -47.50 22.55
CA LEU A 424 -25.12 -46.18 22.25
C LEU A 424 -25.44 -45.72 20.81
N ASN A 425 -25.79 -44.43 20.66
CA ASN A 425 -25.31 -43.57 19.58
C ASN A 425 -25.68 -42.10 19.90
N THR A 426 -24.69 -41.31 20.31
CA THR A 426 -24.83 -39.86 20.51
C THR A 426 -23.72 -39.13 19.74
N ALA A 427 -23.98 -38.90 18.45
CA ALA A 427 -23.33 -37.80 17.76
C ALA A 427 -23.93 -36.47 18.27
N PRO A 428 -23.14 -35.40 18.46
CA PRO A 428 -23.68 -34.08 18.78
C PRO A 428 -24.52 -33.52 17.61
N PRO A 429 -25.37 -32.49 17.83
CA PRO A 429 -26.25 -31.95 16.80
C PRO A 429 -25.48 -31.50 15.55
N GLN A 430 -25.82 -32.10 14.42
CA GLN A 430 -25.11 -31.89 13.16
C GLN A 430 -25.26 -30.45 12.62
N GLU A 431 -26.27 -29.71 13.07
CA GLU A 431 -26.47 -28.27 12.82
C GLU A 431 -25.30 -27.40 13.32
N ASP A 432 -24.78 -27.65 14.53
CA ASP A 432 -23.74 -26.80 15.13
C ASP A 432 -22.40 -26.95 14.40
N ILE A 433 -22.12 -28.17 13.94
CA ILE A 433 -20.94 -28.47 13.12
C ILE A 433 -21.08 -27.82 11.75
N ALA A 434 -22.25 -27.89 11.11
CA ALA A 434 -22.48 -27.28 9.81
C ALA A 434 -22.31 -25.75 9.83
N LYS A 435 -22.88 -25.06 10.84
CA LYS A 435 -22.70 -23.61 11.05
C LYS A 435 -21.21 -23.26 11.28
N SER A 436 -20.52 -24.05 12.09
CA SER A 436 -19.09 -23.87 12.36
C SER A 436 -18.24 -24.01 11.10
N VAL A 437 -18.49 -25.04 10.28
CA VAL A 437 -17.75 -25.27 9.02
C VAL A 437 -18.05 -24.18 7.99
N GLN A 438 -19.31 -23.74 7.85
CA GLN A 438 -19.66 -22.61 6.97
C GLN A 438 -18.95 -21.31 7.37
N SER A 439 -18.91 -21.00 8.67
CA SER A 439 -18.23 -19.82 9.21
C SER A 439 -16.72 -19.86 8.91
N GLU A 440 -16.07 -20.99 9.20
CA GLU A 440 -14.64 -21.17 8.92
C GLU A 440 -14.33 -21.16 7.40
N LEU A 441 -15.17 -21.76 6.57
CA LEU A 441 -15.07 -21.67 5.10
C LEU A 441 -15.24 -20.23 4.59
N SER A 442 -16.08 -19.42 5.23
CA SER A 442 -16.24 -17.99 4.93
C SER A 442 -14.98 -17.21 5.30
N ARG A 443 -14.43 -17.44 6.50
CA ARG A 443 -13.16 -16.84 6.96
C ARG A 443 -12.00 -17.09 6.00
N VAL A 444 -11.88 -18.31 5.46
CA VAL A 444 -10.84 -18.64 4.46
C VAL A 444 -11.21 -18.28 3.01
N GLY A 445 -12.32 -17.55 2.80
CA GLY A 445 -12.77 -17.02 1.50
C GLY A 445 -13.40 -18.04 0.55
N CYS A 446 -13.72 -19.25 1.01
CA CYS A 446 -14.25 -20.34 0.19
C CYS A 446 -15.79 -20.42 0.18
N PHE A 447 -16.48 -19.77 1.13
CA PHE A 447 -17.95 -19.73 1.22
C PHE A 447 -18.45 -18.27 1.17
N THR A 448 -19.47 -18.03 0.34
CA THR A 448 -20.05 -16.69 0.08
C THR A 448 -21.56 -16.64 0.32
N GLY A 449 -22.14 -17.71 0.90
CA GLY A 449 -23.56 -17.77 1.25
C GLY A 449 -23.85 -17.32 2.69
N SER A 450 -25.12 -17.37 3.08
CA SER A 450 -25.54 -17.21 4.48
C SER A 450 -25.08 -18.39 5.33
N ILE A 451 -24.63 -18.12 6.56
CA ILE A 451 -24.30 -19.17 7.55
C ILE A 451 -25.61 -19.59 8.22
N ASP A 452 -26.32 -20.51 7.57
CA ASP A 452 -27.65 -21.01 7.96
C ASP A 452 -27.58 -22.33 8.79
N GLY A 453 -26.50 -23.10 8.64
CA GLY A 453 -26.35 -24.46 9.15
C GLY A 453 -26.86 -25.55 8.22
N GLU A 454 -27.36 -25.18 7.04
CA GLU A 454 -27.81 -26.14 6.04
C GLU A 454 -26.62 -26.65 5.20
N TRP A 455 -26.39 -27.96 5.19
CA TRP A 455 -25.37 -28.57 4.34
C TRP A 455 -25.81 -28.72 2.88
N ASN A 456 -26.28 -27.60 2.31
CA ASN A 456 -26.88 -27.50 0.99
C ASN A 456 -25.84 -27.52 -0.16
N ALA A 457 -26.26 -27.25 -1.39
CA ALA A 457 -25.35 -27.27 -2.56
C ALA A 457 -24.25 -26.20 -2.52
N ALA A 458 -24.45 -25.06 -1.84
CA ALA A 458 -23.44 -24.02 -1.70
C ALA A 458 -22.33 -24.45 -0.72
N SER A 459 -22.72 -24.93 0.48
CA SER A 459 -21.80 -25.45 1.51
C SER A 459 -20.88 -26.53 0.94
N ARG A 460 -21.46 -27.44 0.15
CA ARG A 460 -20.73 -28.50 -0.58
C ARG A 460 -19.74 -27.94 -1.61
N ARG A 461 -20.16 -27.02 -2.49
CA ARG A 461 -19.24 -26.39 -3.47
C ARG A 461 -18.07 -25.67 -2.79
N SER A 462 -18.31 -25.04 -1.64
CA SER A 462 -17.30 -24.34 -0.87
C SER A 462 -16.27 -25.27 -0.24
N LEU A 463 -16.67 -26.43 0.28
CA LEU A 463 -15.72 -27.45 0.73
C LEU A 463 -14.94 -28.08 -0.43
N THR A 464 -15.54 -28.21 -1.63
CA THR A 464 -14.80 -28.60 -2.86
C THR A 464 -13.74 -27.57 -3.24
N LEU A 465 -14.06 -26.27 -3.19
CA LEU A 465 -13.08 -25.20 -3.46
C LEU A 465 -11.96 -25.21 -2.43
N PHE A 466 -12.28 -25.34 -1.14
CA PHE A 466 -11.29 -25.49 -0.09
C PHE A 466 -10.37 -26.70 -0.34
N ASN A 467 -10.93 -27.88 -0.62
CA ASN A 467 -10.14 -29.06 -0.97
C ASN A 467 -9.17 -28.82 -2.14
N ARG A 468 -9.65 -28.15 -3.21
CA ARG A 468 -8.83 -27.82 -4.39
C ARG A 468 -7.67 -26.87 -4.07
N HIS A 469 -7.88 -25.86 -3.23
CA HIS A 469 -6.88 -24.82 -2.94
C HIS A 469 -6.01 -25.11 -1.70
N ALA A 470 -6.51 -25.88 -0.73
CA ALA A 470 -5.76 -26.35 0.44
C ALA A 470 -4.97 -27.64 0.19
N GLY A 471 -5.23 -28.36 -0.91
CA GLY A 471 -4.63 -29.66 -1.22
C GLY A 471 -5.22 -30.82 -0.42
N THR A 472 -6.44 -30.69 0.11
CA THR A 472 -7.09 -31.66 1.01
C THR A 472 -8.15 -32.50 0.30
N LYS A 473 -8.61 -33.57 0.96
CA LYS A 473 -9.56 -34.56 0.40
C LYS A 473 -10.68 -34.93 1.38
N PHE A 474 -11.32 -33.92 1.98
CA PHE A 474 -12.48 -34.14 2.86
C PHE A 474 -13.72 -34.56 2.07
N ASP A 475 -14.57 -35.44 2.61
CA ASP A 475 -15.84 -35.77 1.96
C ASP A 475 -16.75 -34.54 1.96
N VAL A 476 -17.03 -34.05 0.75
CA VAL A 476 -17.85 -32.87 0.51
C VAL A 476 -19.28 -33.08 0.98
N LYS A 477 -19.80 -34.31 1.04
CA LYS A 477 -21.20 -34.59 1.40
C LYS A 477 -21.53 -34.39 2.88
N LEU A 478 -20.53 -34.31 3.76
CA LEU A 478 -20.69 -34.24 5.20
C LEU A 478 -19.93 -33.03 5.78
N ALA A 479 -20.53 -32.31 6.72
CA ALA A 479 -19.79 -31.42 7.60
C ALA A 479 -19.10 -32.27 8.69
N SER A 480 -17.76 -32.45 8.59
CA SER A 480 -16.98 -33.21 9.58
C SER A 480 -16.14 -32.30 10.48
N LEU A 481 -15.85 -32.77 11.69
CA LEU A 481 -14.94 -32.10 12.62
C LEU A 481 -13.50 -32.04 12.08
N ASP A 482 -13.05 -33.10 11.38
CA ASP A 482 -11.73 -33.13 10.73
C ASP A 482 -11.57 -32.01 9.69
N ALA A 483 -12.63 -31.74 8.91
CA ALA A 483 -12.63 -30.63 7.96
C ALA A 483 -12.62 -29.29 8.71
N LEU A 484 -13.42 -29.15 9.77
CA LEU A 484 -13.47 -27.93 10.59
C LEU A 484 -12.10 -27.55 11.15
N ASP A 485 -11.40 -28.48 11.78
CA ASP A 485 -10.11 -28.22 12.41
C ASP A 485 -9.00 -28.00 11.38
N ALA A 486 -9.06 -28.69 10.23
CA ALA A 486 -8.16 -28.42 9.10
C ALA A 486 -8.35 -27.03 8.46
N ILE A 487 -9.56 -26.46 8.50
CA ILE A 487 -9.82 -25.08 8.05
C ILE A 487 -9.34 -24.08 9.10
N LYS A 488 -9.58 -24.31 10.40
CA LYS A 488 -9.05 -23.47 11.51
C LYS A 488 -7.52 -23.36 11.47
N LEU A 489 -6.82 -24.44 11.11
CA LEU A 489 -5.36 -24.47 10.93
C LEU A 489 -4.83 -23.60 9.78
N LYS A 490 -5.69 -22.96 8.96
CA LYS A 490 -5.28 -22.02 7.91
C LYS A 490 -5.39 -20.57 8.43
N PRO A 491 -4.26 -19.86 8.62
CA PRO A 491 -4.25 -18.50 9.20
C PRO A 491 -4.62 -17.39 8.19
N ALA A 492 -4.67 -17.71 6.89
CA ALA A 492 -4.94 -16.76 5.82
C ALA A 492 -6.03 -17.29 4.87
N ARG A 493 -6.57 -16.41 4.02
CA ARG A 493 -7.51 -16.77 2.94
C ARG A 493 -6.89 -17.82 2.02
N VAL A 494 -7.66 -18.88 1.75
CA VAL A 494 -7.26 -20.04 0.95
C VAL A 494 -7.86 -19.98 -0.46
N CYS A 495 -9.13 -19.59 -0.59
CA CYS A 495 -9.78 -19.46 -1.89
C CYS A 495 -9.66 -18.02 -2.43
N PRO A 496 -9.36 -17.83 -3.73
CA PRO A 496 -9.30 -16.51 -4.34
C PRO A 496 -10.68 -15.88 -4.46
N LEU A 497 -10.75 -14.54 -4.32
CA LEU A 497 -11.99 -13.77 -4.51
C LEU A 497 -12.38 -13.76 -6.00
N ILE A 498 -13.43 -14.50 -6.37
CA ILE A 498 -13.94 -14.55 -7.74
C ILE A 498 -14.85 -13.34 -7.97
N CYS A 499 -14.38 -12.37 -8.74
CA CYS A 499 -15.15 -11.18 -9.12
C CYS A 499 -15.90 -11.41 -10.45
N GLU A 500 -17.03 -10.72 -10.61
CA GLU A 500 -17.79 -10.72 -11.86
C GLU A 500 -16.99 -10.13 -13.03
N HIS A 501 -17.38 -10.47 -14.26
CA HIS A 501 -16.74 -9.93 -15.46
C HIS A 501 -16.87 -8.40 -15.50
N GLY A 502 -15.76 -7.68 -15.67
CA GLY A 502 -15.69 -6.23 -15.47
C GLY A 502 -15.09 -5.80 -14.12
N TYR A 503 -14.79 -6.72 -13.20
CA TYR A 503 -14.26 -6.42 -11.86
C TYR A 503 -13.02 -7.27 -11.53
N LYS A 504 -12.08 -6.69 -10.76
CA LYS A 504 -10.87 -7.35 -10.27
C LYS A 504 -10.79 -7.21 -8.74
N ALA A 505 -10.27 -8.23 -8.08
CA ALA A 505 -10.07 -8.21 -6.63
C ALA A 505 -8.98 -7.19 -6.25
N ASP A 506 -9.34 -6.22 -5.41
CA ASP A 506 -8.44 -5.28 -4.75
C ASP A 506 -8.60 -5.46 -3.23
N GLY A 507 -7.66 -6.21 -2.64
CA GLY A 507 -7.76 -6.69 -1.26
C GLY A 507 -9.01 -7.58 -1.06
N ASP A 508 -10.01 -7.02 -0.39
CA ASP A 508 -11.26 -7.71 -0.04
C ASP A 508 -12.49 -7.23 -0.83
N GLN A 509 -12.29 -6.38 -1.84
CA GLN A 509 -13.36 -5.77 -2.63
C GLN A 509 -13.15 -6.01 -4.13
N CYS A 510 -14.22 -6.38 -4.84
CA CYS A 510 -14.24 -6.39 -6.29
C CYS A 510 -14.36 -4.95 -6.81
N ARG A 511 -13.29 -4.40 -7.38
CA ARG A 511 -13.28 -3.06 -7.98
C ARG A 511 -13.40 -3.15 -9.50
N LYS A 512 -14.15 -2.21 -10.08
CA LYS A 512 -14.41 -2.19 -11.54
C LYS A 512 -13.11 -1.93 -12.30
N VAL A 513 -12.82 -2.78 -13.29
CA VAL A 513 -11.64 -2.63 -14.14
C VAL A 513 -11.89 -1.54 -15.17
N THR A 514 -11.14 -0.45 -15.09
CA THR A 514 -11.13 0.64 -16.07
C THR A 514 -9.86 0.56 -16.92
N CYS A 515 -10.01 0.14 -18.17
CA CYS A 515 -8.88 0.05 -19.09
C CYS A 515 -8.47 1.43 -19.63
N ALA A 516 -7.15 1.64 -19.77
CA ALA A 516 -6.59 2.85 -20.36
C ALA A 516 -6.98 2.97 -21.85
N GLU A 517 -7.03 4.20 -22.35
CA GLU A 517 -7.46 4.53 -23.72
C GLU A 517 -6.68 3.71 -24.78
N GLY A 518 -7.40 3.11 -25.73
CA GLY A 518 -6.85 2.16 -26.71
C GLY A 518 -6.73 0.70 -26.25
N SER A 519 -7.11 0.39 -24.99
CA SER A 519 -7.16 -0.97 -24.45
C SER A 519 -8.61 -1.44 -24.23
N PHE A 520 -8.85 -2.74 -24.26
CA PHE A 520 -10.15 -3.36 -23.99
C PHE A 520 -10.01 -4.45 -22.94
N LEU A 521 -11.10 -4.74 -22.22
CA LEU A 521 -11.13 -5.83 -21.25
C LEU A 521 -11.31 -7.16 -22.02
N ASN A 522 -10.43 -8.14 -21.79
CA ASN A 522 -10.58 -9.50 -22.30
C ASN A 522 -11.42 -10.36 -21.34
N GLU A 523 -11.77 -11.59 -21.75
CA GLU A 523 -12.63 -12.49 -20.97
C GLU A 523 -12.02 -12.87 -19.61
N ASP A 524 -10.70 -12.78 -19.45
CA ASP A 524 -9.95 -13.02 -18.20
C ASP A 524 -9.90 -11.80 -17.25
N ASN A 525 -10.69 -10.74 -17.51
CA ASN A 525 -10.70 -9.48 -16.76
C ASN A 525 -9.37 -8.69 -16.81
N GLU A 526 -8.55 -8.87 -17.86
CA GLU A 526 -7.33 -8.12 -18.10
C GLU A 526 -7.47 -7.09 -19.23
N CYS A 527 -6.76 -5.96 -19.12
CA CYS A 527 -6.82 -4.89 -20.13
C CYS A 527 -5.77 -5.11 -21.22
N GLU A 528 -6.17 -5.64 -22.37
CA GLU A 528 -5.30 -5.83 -23.53
C GLU A 528 -5.35 -4.62 -24.49
N LYS A 529 -4.18 -4.19 -24.99
CA LYS A 529 -4.11 -3.13 -26.01
C LYS A 529 -4.60 -3.64 -27.35
N ARG A 530 -5.52 -2.90 -28.00
CA ARG A 530 -5.93 -3.21 -29.38
C ARG A 530 -4.72 -3.06 -30.31
N ARG A 531 -4.15 -4.17 -30.78
CA ARG A 531 -3.12 -4.15 -31.82
C ARG A 531 -3.69 -3.49 -33.07
N GLY A 532 -3.21 -2.27 -33.37
CA GLY A 532 -3.67 -1.52 -34.52
C GLY A 532 -3.48 -2.32 -35.81
N LYS A 533 -4.53 -2.43 -36.63
CA LYS A 533 -4.40 -2.94 -38.00
C LYS A 533 -3.37 -2.06 -38.73
N LYS A 534 -2.31 -2.67 -39.26
CA LYS A 534 -1.40 -1.98 -40.19
C LYS A 534 -2.26 -1.33 -41.29
N PRO A 535 -2.03 -0.05 -41.64
CA PRO A 535 -2.84 0.62 -42.65
C PRO A 535 -2.62 -0.07 -44.00
N VAL A 536 -3.65 -0.77 -44.48
CA VAL A 536 -3.71 -1.22 -45.87
C VAL A 536 -3.95 0.03 -46.72
N ALA A 537 -3.02 0.32 -47.62
CA ALA A 537 -3.10 1.50 -48.47
C ALA A 537 -4.37 1.47 -49.32
N LYS A 538 -5.33 2.35 -49.02
CA LYS A 538 -6.48 2.58 -49.90
C LYS A 538 -5.99 3.23 -51.19
N ARG A 539 -5.99 2.48 -52.30
CA ARG A 539 -6.09 3.09 -53.63
C ARG A 539 -7.48 3.73 -53.72
N TYR A 540 -7.54 5.06 -53.69
CA TYR A 540 -8.69 5.75 -54.23
C TYR A 540 -8.62 5.68 -55.76
N MET A 541 -9.66 5.13 -56.35
CA MET A 541 -10.07 5.49 -57.70
C MET A 541 -10.93 6.73 -57.55
N ASP A 542 -10.41 7.90 -57.91
CA ASP A 542 -11.08 8.80 -58.87
C ASP A 542 -10.15 9.94 -59.30
N GLU A 543 -10.62 10.76 -60.25
CA GLU A 543 -9.99 11.98 -60.76
C GLU A 543 -8.70 11.79 -61.61
N ARG A 544 -8.92 11.48 -62.91
CA ARG A 544 -7.97 11.80 -63.98
C ARG A 544 -7.93 13.32 -64.21
N PRO A 545 -6.76 13.99 -64.17
CA PRO A 545 -6.64 15.35 -64.70
C PRO A 545 -6.78 15.37 -66.22
N SER A 546 -7.49 16.38 -66.75
CA SER A 546 -7.61 16.61 -68.19
C SER A 546 -6.27 17.03 -68.81
N ARG A 547 -6.12 16.79 -70.12
CA ARG A 547 -4.86 16.89 -70.87
C ARG A 547 -4.50 18.32 -71.32
N ALA A 548 -5.00 19.34 -70.62
CA ALA A 548 -5.01 20.73 -71.08
C ALA A 548 -3.84 21.60 -70.56
N ASP A 549 -3.42 21.43 -69.29
CA ASP A 549 -2.41 22.31 -68.68
C ASP A 549 -1.08 21.60 -68.41
N ARG A 550 -0.17 21.70 -69.40
CA ARG A 550 1.27 21.46 -69.22
C ARG A 550 2.05 22.64 -69.81
N PRO A 551 2.84 23.40 -69.01
CA PRO A 551 3.78 24.34 -69.58
C PRO A 551 4.86 23.60 -70.37
N VAL A 552 5.20 24.12 -71.55
CA VAL A 552 6.26 23.60 -72.41
C VAL A 552 7.60 23.79 -71.69
N ARG A 553 8.37 22.70 -71.54
CA ARG A 553 9.75 22.77 -71.05
C ARG A 553 10.71 22.48 -72.19
N GLU A 554 11.60 23.43 -72.43
CA GLU A 554 12.56 23.42 -73.53
C GLU A 554 13.57 22.28 -73.44
N ARG A 555 14.18 21.97 -74.58
CA ARG A 555 15.02 20.80 -74.82
C ARG A 555 16.44 21.24 -75.15
N PRO A 556 17.45 20.97 -74.29
CA PRO A 556 18.84 21.18 -74.66
C PRO A 556 19.30 20.14 -75.70
N GLU A 557 20.19 20.54 -76.60
CA GLU A 557 20.77 19.70 -77.66
C GLU A 557 21.86 18.76 -77.13
N PRO A 558 22.18 17.66 -77.84
CA PRO A 558 23.21 16.72 -77.45
C PRO A 558 24.59 17.09 -78.01
N GLN A 559 25.63 17.02 -77.17
CA GLN A 559 27.02 16.86 -77.62
C GLN A 559 27.52 15.45 -77.32
N ALA A 560 28.37 14.93 -78.19
CA ALA A 560 28.82 13.54 -78.21
C ALA A 560 30.34 13.40 -77.96
N ASP A 561 30.78 12.14 -77.96
CA ASP A 561 32.17 11.65 -78.05
C ASP A 561 33.11 11.79 -76.84
N THR A 562 33.25 10.70 -76.06
CA THR A 562 34.49 9.87 -76.01
C THR A 562 34.28 8.58 -75.16
N PRO A 563 35.15 7.54 -75.25
CA PRO A 563 34.66 6.15 -75.24
C PRO A 563 34.88 5.28 -73.98
N ARG A 564 33.95 4.32 -73.88
CA ARG A 564 33.93 2.98 -73.22
C ARG A 564 35.26 2.32 -72.78
N ARG A 565 35.30 1.87 -71.50
CA ARG A 565 35.85 0.56 -71.03
C ARG A 565 35.23 0.21 -69.65
N GLN A 566 34.31 -0.75 -69.61
CA GLN A 566 34.50 -2.13 -69.14
C GLN A 566 34.46 -2.33 -67.60
N ALA A 567 33.32 -2.79 -67.09
CA ALA A 567 33.23 -3.64 -65.89
C ALA A 567 32.02 -4.60 -65.99
N THR A 568 32.33 -5.89 -66.19
CA THR A 568 31.61 -7.11 -65.79
C THR A 568 30.07 -7.13 -65.62
N ALA A 569 29.43 -8.07 -66.32
CA ALA A 569 28.01 -8.35 -66.22
C ALA A 569 27.56 -8.96 -64.86
N ARG A 570 26.35 -8.61 -64.43
CA ARG A 570 25.47 -9.44 -63.58
C ARG A 570 24.07 -9.47 -64.20
N PRO A 571 23.38 -10.63 -64.26
CA PRO A 571 22.10 -10.75 -64.95
C PRO A 571 20.97 -10.11 -64.14
N SER A 572 20.18 -9.26 -64.80
CA SER A 572 18.98 -8.63 -64.23
C SER A 572 17.71 -9.42 -64.55
N GLY A 573 16.72 -9.36 -63.64
CA GLY A 573 15.32 -9.65 -63.93
C GLY A 573 14.86 -11.09 -63.76
N GLY A 574 14.47 -11.45 -62.53
CA GLY A 574 13.42 -12.44 -62.26
C GLY A 574 12.27 -11.71 -61.57
N SER A 575 11.02 -11.97 -61.96
CA SER A 575 9.84 -11.45 -61.26
C SER A 575 9.84 -11.96 -59.83
N GLY A 576 9.82 -11.06 -58.84
CA GLY A 576 9.99 -11.39 -57.41
C GLY A 576 8.80 -12.11 -56.74
N GLN A 577 8.11 -12.99 -57.47
CA GLN A 577 7.00 -13.81 -57.00
C GLN A 577 7.53 -15.19 -56.58
N ILE A 578 7.02 -15.71 -55.47
CA ILE A 578 7.39 -17.01 -54.89
C ILE A 578 6.13 -17.86 -54.81
N VAL A 579 6.24 -19.14 -55.19
CA VAL A 579 5.21 -20.16 -55.06
C VAL A 579 5.63 -21.15 -53.98
N CYS A 580 4.68 -21.58 -53.15
CA CYS A 580 4.92 -22.55 -52.07
C CYS A 580 3.92 -23.69 -52.19
N ASP A 581 4.40 -24.93 -52.04
CA ASP A 581 3.57 -26.10 -51.81
C ASP A 581 3.64 -26.53 -50.33
N ALA A 582 3.12 -27.71 -50.00
CA ALA A 582 3.08 -28.23 -48.63
C ALA A 582 4.46 -28.56 -48.04
N TYR A 583 5.54 -28.56 -48.85
CA TYR A 583 6.87 -29.00 -48.44
C TYR A 583 7.99 -27.99 -48.75
N LEU A 584 7.87 -27.13 -49.77
CA LEU A 584 8.88 -26.10 -50.07
C LEU A 584 8.35 -24.83 -50.77
N CYS A 585 9.09 -23.73 -50.65
CA CYS A 585 8.86 -22.47 -51.37
C CYS A 585 9.98 -22.18 -52.38
N ARG A 586 9.63 -21.77 -53.61
CA ARG A 586 10.59 -21.40 -54.68
C ARG A 586 10.12 -20.21 -55.52
N PRO A 587 11.03 -19.44 -56.15
CA PRO A 587 10.63 -18.38 -57.10
C PRO A 587 9.91 -18.94 -58.33
N VAL A 588 9.02 -18.12 -58.88
CA VAL A 588 8.31 -18.36 -60.14
C VAL A 588 9.29 -18.28 -61.31
N ARG A 589 9.16 -19.20 -62.27
CA ARG A 589 10.04 -19.31 -63.45
C ARG A 589 9.82 -18.14 -64.40
N ARG A 590 10.87 -17.73 -65.11
CA ARG A 590 10.79 -16.68 -66.15
C ARG A 590 9.76 -17.07 -67.22
N GLY A 591 8.80 -16.18 -67.48
CA GLY A 591 7.70 -16.40 -68.42
C GLY A 591 6.41 -16.91 -67.77
N CYS A 592 6.46 -17.32 -66.50
CA CYS A 592 5.30 -17.80 -65.76
C CYS A 592 4.75 -16.75 -64.79
N HIS A 593 3.49 -16.89 -64.39
CA HIS A 593 2.81 -16.05 -63.40
C HIS A 593 1.93 -16.92 -62.50
N LEU A 594 1.53 -16.38 -61.33
CA LEU A 594 0.64 -17.08 -60.41
C LEU A 594 -0.82 -16.73 -60.66
N ASP A 595 -1.66 -17.73 -60.88
CA ASP A 595 -3.11 -17.59 -60.97
C ASP A 595 -3.77 -17.95 -59.62
N TYR A 596 -4.70 -17.11 -59.16
CA TYR A 596 -5.35 -17.24 -57.85
C TYR A 596 -6.75 -17.82 -58.00
N ARG A 597 -6.87 -19.14 -57.80
CA ARG A 597 -8.17 -19.83 -57.72
C ARG A 597 -8.53 -20.02 -56.26
N GLY A 598 -9.41 -19.14 -55.75
CA GLY A 598 -9.65 -18.98 -54.33
C GLY A 598 -10.29 -20.19 -53.63
N GLY A 599 -9.81 -20.48 -52.42
CA GLY A 599 -10.34 -21.55 -51.55
C GLY A 599 -9.50 -21.70 -50.29
N GLY A 600 -9.68 -20.80 -49.31
CA GLY A 600 -8.88 -20.77 -48.09
C GLY A 600 -9.50 -21.56 -46.94
N GLY A 601 -8.98 -22.76 -46.65
CA GLY A 601 -9.33 -23.55 -45.47
C GLY A 601 -8.17 -24.47 -45.05
N PRO A 602 -7.89 -24.64 -43.75
CA PRO A 602 -6.74 -25.43 -43.29
C PRO A 602 -7.01 -26.93 -43.48
N GLY A 603 -6.37 -27.54 -44.49
CA GLY A 603 -6.37 -29.00 -44.72
C GLY A 603 -6.75 -29.47 -46.13
N GLY A 604 -7.13 -28.58 -47.05
CA GLY A 604 -7.49 -28.92 -48.44
C GLY A 604 -6.44 -28.44 -49.45
N GLY A 605 -5.89 -29.36 -50.26
CA GLY A 605 -4.80 -29.05 -51.18
C GLY A 605 -5.22 -28.43 -52.51
N THR A 606 -5.37 -27.10 -52.55
CA THR A 606 -5.25 -26.28 -53.79
C THR A 606 -4.70 -24.88 -53.45
N GLY A 607 -3.38 -24.75 -53.44
CA GLY A 607 -2.70 -23.44 -53.37
C GLY A 607 -2.49 -22.82 -54.76
N ASN A 608 -2.10 -21.55 -54.80
CA ASN A 608 -1.88 -20.77 -56.03
C ASN A 608 -1.00 -21.53 -57.05
N VAL A 609 -1.48 -21.65 -58.28
CA VAL A 609 -0.82 -22.46 -59.32
C VAL A 609 0.04 -21.58 -60.20
N GLU A 610 1.28 -22.00 -60.45
CA GLU A 610 2.18 -21.37 -61.42
C GLU A 610 1.72 -21.73 -62.84
N VAL A 611 1.28 -20.74 -63.61
CA VAL A 611 0.85 -20.87 -65.00
C VAL A 611 1.91 -20.24 -65.91
N CYS A 612 2.52 -21.08 -66.75
CA CYS A 612 3.45 -20.69 -67.79
C CYS A 612 2.72 -20.66 -69.14
N ASN A 613 2.95 -19.62 -69.93
CA ASN A 613 2.54 -19.55 -71.35
C ASN A 613 3.69 -20.04 -72.26
#